data_AF-A0A257KNF8-F1
#
_entry.id   AF-A0A257KNF8-F1
#
_cell.length_a   1.000
_cell.length_b   1.000
_cell.length_c   1.000
_cell.angle_alpha   90.00
_cell.angle_beta   90.00
_cell.angle_gamma   90.00
#
_symmetry.space_group_name_H-M   'P 1'
#
loop_
_entity.id
_entity.type
_entity.pdbx_description
1 polymer ?
#
loop_
_entity_poly.entity_id
_entity_poly.type
_entity_poly.pdbx_seq_one_letter_code
_entity_poly.pdbx_strand_id
1 'polypeptide(L)'
;MLDRLRDIVLFVAGIIAVGALILAAYEGFNQRVTSAAFLGALGVACTFMLFMPKLEVFKVWGFEARLVKTLDEAKEILEKLRRLAVINAKSTYEAVGIGQRWDASSAVENQARLDEINIQLVDFGVPEAERRSLAKKYVRLMGFDMYMHYVQTLDRYFGFKANALRMQGNRENNDYMKAEAARYEEIKQSWKPNYNLFSKLDTFSLEEELALATPAKQLNEADKKGIEIFKGQLLRLYKESEVRAGLTKEAAVYLDTYRDTGGQDKRIVELFGFNPSEGR
;
A
#
# COMPACT_ATOMS: atom_id res chain seq x y z
N MET A 1 57.34 28.20 0.36
CA MET A 1 58.11 29.43 0.04
C MET A 1 57.21 30.51 -0.55
N LEU A 2 56.28 30.15 -1.47
CA LEU A 2 55.27 31.08 -2.01
C LEU A 2 54.38 31.72 -0.93
N ASP A 3 53.94 30.98 0.10
CA ASP A 3 53.03 31.54 1.10
C ASP A 3 53.65 32.64 1.95
N ARG A 4 54.92 32.46 2.36
CA ARG A 4 55.66 33.51 3.09
C ARG A 4 55.86 34.77 2.26
N LEU A 5 56.10 34.61 0.95
CA LEU A 5 56.30 35.73 0.04
C LEU A 5 54.99 36.50 -0.19
N ARG A 6 53.88 35.77 -0.31
CA ARG A 6 52.52 36.32 -0.35
C ARG A 6 52.18 37.09 0.93
N ASP A 7 52.48 36.54 2.11
CA ASP A 7 52.19 37.21 3.39
C ASP A 7 52.97 38.51 3.55
N ILE A 8 54.23 38.53 3.12
CA ILE A 8 55.06 39.74 3.09
C ILE A 8 54.45 40.77 2.13
N VAL A 9 54.03 40.37 0.92
CA VAL A 9 53.40 41.26 -0.05
C VAL A 9 52.08 41.83 0.48
N LEU A 10 51.25 41.02 1.13
CA LEU A 10 49.99 41.47 1.73
C LEU A 10 50.22 42.43 2.91
N PHE A 11 51.23 42.16 3.74
CA PHE A 11 51.61 43.04 4.84
C PHE A 11 52.08 44.41 4.33
N VAL A 12 52.95 44.42 3.32
CA VAL A 12 53.43 45.65 2.67
C VAL A 12 52.29 46.41 2.00
N ALA A 13 51.41 45.71 1.27
CA ALA A 13 50.23 46.31 0.66
C ALA A 13 49.27 46.92 1.70
N GLY A 14 49.17 46.34 2.89
CA GLY A 14 48.38 46.89 3.99
C GLY A 14 48.96 48.17 4.59
N ILE A 15 50.27 48.22 4.79
CA ILE A 15 50.95 49.43 5.24
C ILE A 15 50.77 50.54 4.20
N ILE A 16 50.91 50.23 2.91
CA ILE A 16 50.71 51.17 1.81
C ILE A 16 49.25 51.67 1.76
N ALA A 17 48.27 50.78 1.94
CA ALA A 17 46.85 51.15 1.96
C ALA A 17 46.55 52.15 3.10
N VAL A 18 47.02 51.86 4.31
CA VAL A 18 46.83 52.73 5.47
C VAL A 18 47.53 54.07 5.28
N GLY A 19 48.78 54.05 4.80
CA GLY A 19 49.54 55.25 4.49
C GLY A 19 48.86 56.12 3.42
N ALA A 20 48.35 55.50 2.35
CA ALA A 20 47.65 56.19 1.28
C ALA A 20 46.35 56.85 1.76
N LEU A 21 45.59 56.20 2.65
CA LEU A 21 44.37 56.79 3.23
C LEU A 21 44.66 57.96 4.17
N ILE A 22 45.72 57.86 4.99
CA ILE A 22 46.15 58.95 5.88
C ILE A 22 46.61 60.16 5.05
N LEU A 23 47.41 59.92 4.01
CA LEU A 23 47.88 60.98 3.11
C LEU A 23 46.74 61.58 2.27
N ALA A 24 45.77 60.78 1.84
CA ALA A 24 44.59 61.27 1.15
C ALA A 24 43.78 62.24 2.02
N ALA A 25 43.59 61.89 3.31
CA ALA A 25 42.93 62.77 4.26
C ALA A 25 43.71 64.07 4.46
N TYR A 26 45.03 64.00 4.63
CA TYR A 26 45.91 65.16 4.81
C TYR A 26 45.88 66.12 3.60
N GLU A 27 46.03 65.60 2.38
CA GLU A 27 45.97 66.40 1.15
C GLU A 27 44.56 66.99 0.92
N GLY A 28 43.51 66.30 1.37
CA GLY A 28 42.13 66.81 1.37
C GLY A 28 41.97 68.06 2.23
N PHE A 29 42.60 68.10 3.41
CA PHE A 29 42.60 69.30 4.27
C PHE A 29 43.38 70.47 3.68
N ASN A 30 44.41 70.20 2.86
CA ASN A 30 45.22 71.22 2.18
C ASN A 30 44.64 71.68 0.83
N GLN A 31 43.36 71.41 0.56
CA GLN A 31 42.64 71.78 -0.67
C GLN A 31 43.26 71.25 -1.98
N ARG A 32 44.12 70.23 -1.92
CA ARG A 32 44.74 69.58 -3.09
C ARG A 32 43.92 68.36 -3.52
N VAL A 33 42.73 68.64 -4.03
CA VAL A 33 41.67 67.64 -4.31
C VAL A 33 42.15 66.52 -5.26
N THR A 34 42.98 66.83 -6.26
CA THR A 34 43.47 65.85 -7.24
C THR A 34 44.39 64.80 -6.60
N SER A 35 45.29 65.22 -5.70
CA SER A 35 46.20 64.31 -4.99
C SER A 35 45.46 63.45 -3.97
N ALA A 36 44.49 64.04 -3.25
CA ALA A 36 43.64 63.34 -2.31
C ALA A 36 42.81 62.24 -2.99
N ALA A 37 42.24 62.52 -4.17
CA ALA A 37 41.47 61.55 -4.94
C ALA A 37 42.33 60.38 -5.43
N PHE A 38 43.54 60.65 -5.94
CA PHE A 38 44.47 59.59 -6.38
C PHE A 38 44.88 58.68 -5.23
N LEU A 39 45.26 59.25 -4.08
CA LEU A 39 45.66 58.49 -2.89
C LEU A 39 44.50 57.70 -2.28
N GLY A 40 43.28 58.26 -2.31
CA GLY A 40 42.06 57.56 -1.90
C GLY A 40 41.75 56.35 -2.78
N ALA A 41 41.83 56.50 -4.10
CA ALA A 41 41.63 55.39 -5.05
C ALA A 41 42.69 54.29 -4.89
N LEU A 42 43.96 54.67 -4.67
CA LEU A 42 45.04 53.73 -4.40
C LEU A 42 44.81 52.97 -3.08
N GLY A 43 44.35 53.66 -2.04
CA GLY A 43 43.97 53.05 -0.77
C GLY A 43 42.88 51.99 -0.95
N VAL A 44 41.80 52.32 -1.66
CA VAL A 44 40.69 51.38 -1.95
C VAL A 44 41.17 50.16 -2.75
N ALA A 45 42.00 50.36 -3.78
CA ALA A 45 42.53 49.26 -4.60
C ALA A 45 43.42 48.31 -3.77
N CYS A 46 44.30 48.85 -2.91
CA CYS A 46 45.13 48.04 -2.03
C CYS A 46 44.30 47.31 -0.95
N THR A 47 43.28 47.96 -0.39
CA THR A 47 42.31 47.31 0.51
C THR A 47 41.58 46.16 -0.20
N PHE A 48 41.15 46.36 -1.44
CA PHE A 48 40.49 45.32 -2.23
C PHE A 48 41.41 44.11 -2.46
N MET A 49 42.68 44.33 -2.84
CA MET A 49 43.67 43.24 -2.96
C MET A 49 43.92 42.49 -1.65
N LEU A 50 43.87 43.19 -0.51
CA LEU A 50 44.03 42.59 0.82
C LEU A 50 42.86 41.67 1.19
N PHE A 51 41.64 42.02 0.78
CA PHE A 51 40.44 41.25 1.08
C PHE A 51 40.06 40.23 0.00
N MET A 52 40.59 40.32 -1.23
CA MET A 52 40.35 39.37 -2.33
C MET A 52 40.63 37.90 -1.95
N PRO A 53 41.74 37.54 -1.25
CA PRO A 53 42.00 36.16 -0.86
C PRO A 53 41.01 35.62 0.18
N LYS A 54 40.27 36.50 0.87
CA LYS A 54 39.26 36.12 1.86
C LYS A 54 37.85 35.99 1.25
N LEU A 55 37.63 36.44 0.01
CA LEU A 55 36.28 36.60 -0.52
C LEU A 55 35.73 35.43 -1.36
N GLU A 56 36.50 34.74 -2.23
CA GLU A 56 35.81 33.95 -3.28
C GLU A 56 36.25 32.51 -3.59
N VAL A 57 37.45 32.04 -3.24
CA VAL A 57 37.87 30.69 -3.74
C VAL A 57 37.29 29.52 -2.92
N PHE A 58 36.84 29.72 -1.68
CA PHE A 58 36.30 28.65 -0.83
C PHE A 58 34.77 28.56 -0.78
N LYS A 59 34.05 29.59 -1.23
CA LYS A 59 32.58 29.64 -1.06
C LYS A 59 31.81 29.17 -2.29
N VAL A 60 32.30 29.38 -3.50
CA VAL A 60 31.56 28.94 -4.70
C VAL A 60 31.79 27.45 -4.96
N TRP A 61 33.06 27.02 -4.99
CA TRP A 61 33.42 25.61 -5.23
C TRP A 61 33.18 24.70 -4.01
N GLY A 62 33.37 25.21 -2.79
CA GLY A 62 33.13 24.46 -1.56
C GLY A 62 31.64 24.30 -1.21
N PHE A 63 30.79 25.25 -1.61
CA PHE A 63 29.34 25.17 -1.40
C PHE A 63 28.69 24.24 -2.40
N GLU A 64 29.11 24.24 -3.67
CA GLU A 64 28.67 23.26 -4.67
C GLU A 64 29.09 21.84 -4.28
N ALA A 65 30.35 21.62 -3.86
CA ALA A 65 30.81 20.30 -3.44
C ALA A 65 30.08 19.79 -2.17
N ARG A 66 29.79 20.67 -1.20
CA ARG A 66 28.95 20.31 -0.03
C ARG A 66 27.51 20.04 -0.43
N LEU A 67 26.93 20.83 -1.33
CA LEU A 67 25.57 20.61 -1.84
C LEU A 67 25.45 19.26 -2.54
N VAL A 68 26.39 18.92 -3.43
CA VAL A 68 26.41 17.61 -4.11
C VAL A 68 26.53 16.48 -3.10
N LYS A 69 27.45 16.58 -2.13
CA LYS A 69 27.61 15.56 -1.09
C LYS A 69 26.35 15.40 -0.23
N THR A 70 25.74 16.51 0.21
CA THR A 70 24.49 16.48 0.98
C THR A 70 23.31 15.95 0.15
N LEU A 71 23.26 16.26 -1.15
CA LEU A 71 22.26 15.70 -2.06
C LEU A 71 22.42 14.19 -2.24
N ASP A 72 23.65 13.70 -2.36
CA ASP A 72 23.92 12.27 -2.49
C ASP A 72 23.64 11.52 -1.18
N GLU A 73 24.02 12.09 -0.02
CA GLU A 73 23.64 11.58 1.29
C GLU A 73 22.11 11.55 1.46
N ALA A 74 21.40 12.60 1.04
CA ALA A 74 19.95 12.65 1.08
C ALA A 74 19.30 11.59 0.16
N LYS A 75 19.83 11.35 -1.04
CA LYS A 75 19.38 10.26 -1.93
C LYS A 75 19.59 8.90 -1.28
N GLU A 76 20.75 8.67 -0.67
CA GLU A 76 21.04 7.41 0.02
C GLU A 76 20.06 7.18 1.19
N ILE A 77 19.79 8.21 1.99
CA ILE A 77 18.82 8.15 3.09
C ILE A 77 17.41 7.87 2.55
N LEU A 78 16.98 8.57 1.49
CA LEU A 78 15.67 8.34 0.86
C LEU A 78 15.55 6.90 0.33
N GLU A 79 16.61 6.35 -0.23
CA GLU A 79 16.59 4.97 -0.72
C GLU A 79 16.51 3.96 0.43
N LYS A 80 17.22 4.19 1.54
CA LYS A 80 17.08 3.38 2.77
C LYS A 80 15.67 3.46 3.33
N LEU A 81 15.08 4.65 3.38
CA LEU A 81 13.69 4.86 3.83
C LEU A 81 12.69 4.14 2.93
N ARG A 82 12.86 4.21 1.61
CA ARG A 82 12.02 3.46 0.65
C ARG A 82 12.08 1.95 0.91
N ARG A 83 13.28 1.40 1.09
CA ARG A 83 13.47 -0.04 1.39
C ARG A 83 12.79 -0.43 2.71
N LEU A 84 12.94 0.39 3.75
CA LEU A 84 12.26 0.17 5.03
C LEU A 84 10.74 0.23 4.91
N ALA A 85 10.22 1.19 4.14
CA ALA A 85 8.78 1.32 3.88
C ALA A 85 8.23 0.07 3.16
N VAL A 86 8.94 -0.45 2.16
CA VAL A 86 8.57 -1.70 1.47
C VAL A 86 8.55 -2.90 2.41
N ILE A 87 9.58 -3.05 3.26
CA ILE A 87 9.65 -4.15 4.24
C ILE A 87 8.49 -4.05 5.25
N ASN A 88 8.24 -2.85 5.78
CA ASN A 88 7.16 -2.61 6.72
C ASN A 88 5.78 -2.89 6.07
N ALA A 89 5.57 -2.38 4.85
CA ALA A 89 4.35 -2.64 4.10
C ALA A 89 4.13 -4.14 3.89
N LYS A 90 5.16 -4.88 3.46
CA LYS A 90 5.10 -6.34 3.33
C LYS A 90 4.64 -7.01 4.62
N SER A 91 5.28 -6.67 5.74
CA SER A 91 4.91 -7.23 7.04
C SER A 91 3.49 -6.86 7.44
N THR A 92 3.03 -5.65 7.11
CA THR A 92 1.67 -5.20 7.46
C THR A 92 0.60 -5.87 6.58
N TYR A 93 0.82 -6.01 5.27
CA TYR A 93 -0.08 -6.77 4.39
C TYR A 93 -0.23 -8.23 4.86
N GLU A 94 0.86 -8.86 5.28
CA GLU A 94 0.84 -10.22 5.83
C GLU A 94 0.12 -10.28 7.19
N ALA A 95 0.44 -9.35 8.10
CA ALA A 95 -0.16 -9.28 9.42
C ALA A 95 -1.67 -9.01 9.36
N VAL A 96 -2.11 -8.08 8.52
CA VAL A 96 -3.54 -7.78 8.30
C VAL A 96 -4.24 -8.96 7.63
N GLY A 97 -3.63 -9.53 6.59
CA GLY A 97 -4.20 -10.68 5.90
C GLY A 97 -4.41 -11.88 6.81
N ILE A 98 -3.44 -12.22 7.66
CA ILE A 98 -3.56 -13.32 8.63
C ILE A 98 -4.46 -12.92 9.80
N GLY A 99 -4.27 -11.71 10.34
CA GLY A 99 -4.95 -11.20 11.54
C GLY A 99 -6.47 -11.18 11.40
N GLN A 100 -6.99 -10.78 10.24
CA GLN A 100 -8.44 -10.75 9.94
C GLN A 100 -9.13 -12.11 10.19
N ARG A 101 -8.39 -13.22 10.12
CA ARG A 101 -8.94 -14.57 10.39
C ARG A 101 -9.00 -14.92 11.87
N TRP A 102 -8.22 -14.26 12.72
CA TRP A 102 -8.10 -14.57 14.15
C TRP A 102 -8.87 -13.60 15.03
N ASP A 103 -8.87 -12.32 14.68
CA ASP A 103 -9.42 -11.26 15.53
C ASP A 103 -10.82 -10.79 15.11
N ALA A 104 -11.35 -11.33 14.00
CA ALA A 104 -12.61 -10.87 13.40
C ALA A 104 -12.65 -9.33 13.21
N SER A 105 -11.51 -8.70 12.94
CA SER A 105 -11.43 -7.28 12.57
C SER A 105 -12.22 -7.01 11.27
N SER A 106 -12.70 -5.78 11.11
CA SER A 106 -13.45 -5.37 9.92
C SER A 106 -12.52 -5.34 8.70
N ALA A 107 -12.93 -6.01 7.62
CA ALA A 107 -12.28 -5.94 6.31
C ALA A 107 -12.24 -4.50 5.79
N VAL A 108 -13.27 -3.69 6.08
CA VAL A 108 -13.33 -2.27 5.71
C VAL A 108 -12.24 -1.47 6.42
N GLU A 109 -12.12 -1.61 7.74
CA GLU A 109 -11.10 -0.92 8.54
C GLU A 109 -9.69 -1.36 8.14
N ASN A 110 -9.49 -2.65 7.94
CA ASN A 110 -8.23 -3.22 7.49
C ASN A 110 -7.83 -2.69 6.11
N GLN A 111 -8.77 -2.63 5.15
CA GLN A 111 -8.47 -2.07 3.83
C GLN A 111 -8.13 -0.58 3.91
N ALA A 112 -8.81 0.20 4.76
CA ALA A 112 -8.47 1.61 4.96
C ALA A 112 -7.03 1.79 5.46
N ARG A 113 -6.60 0.97 6.43
CA ARG A 113 -5.21 0.97 6.92
C ARG A 113 -4.20 0.62 5.80
N LEU A 114 -4.53 -0.36 4.95
CA LEU A 114 -3.68 -0.74 3.83
C LEU A 114 -3.66 0.34 2.73
N ASP A 115 -4.76 1.07 2.53
CA ASP A 115 -4.81 2.21 1.61
C ASP A 115 -3.87 3.33 2.08
N GLU A 116 -3.81 3.64 3.39
CA GLU A 116 -2.86 4.60 3.97
C GLU A 116 -1.40 4.18 3.74
N ILE A 117 -1.08 2.89 3.93
CA ILE A 117 0.25 2.36 3.66
C ILE A 117 0.59 2.49 2.18
N ASN A 118 -0.37 2.21 1.30
CA ASN A 118 -0.15 2.35 -0.14
C ASN A 118 0.10 3.82 -0.54
N ILE A 119 -0.57 4.79 0.09
CA ILE A 119 -0.30 6.23 -0.09
C ILE A 119 1.14 6.54 0.33
N GLN A 120 1.59 6.07 1.50
CA GLN A 120 2.97 6.27 1.94
C GLN A 120 3.99 5.69 0.93
N LEU A 121 3.73 4.50 0.39
CA LEU A 121 4.59 3.91 -0.63
C LEU A 121 4.63 4.73 -1.93
N VAL A 122 3.52 5.34 -2.34
CA VAL A 122 3.47 6.28 -3.47
C VAL A 122 4.33 7.51 -3.17
N ASP A 123 4.22 8.09 -1.97
CA ASP A 123 5.00 9.25 -1.55
C ASP A 123 6.51 8.97 -1.50
N PHE A 124 6.91 7.74 -1.14
CA PHE A 124 8.30 7.28 -1.21
C PHE A 124 8.77 6.94 -2.63
N GLY A 125 7.92 7.06 -3.64
CA GLY A 125 8.23 6.79 -5.04
C GLY A 125 8.41 5.30 -5.35
N VAL A 126 7.68 4.41 -4.64
CA VAL A 126 7.69 2.97 -4.93
C VAL A 126 6.86 2.71 -6.20
N PRO A 127 7.44 2.04 -7.23
CA PRO A 127 6.74 1.76 -8.47
C PRO A 127 5.45 0.97 -8.27
N GLU A 128 4.44 1.21 -9.12
CA GLU A 128 3.15 0.51 -9.03
C GLU A 128 3.31 -1.01 -9.08
N ALA A 129 4.18 -1.53 -9.96
CA ALA A 129 4.41 -2.97 -10.08
C ALA A 129 4.88 -3.60 -8.75
N GLU A 130 5.74 -2.91 -8.00
CA GLU A 130 6.21 -3.37 -6.69
C GLU A 130 5.09 -3.29 -5.66
N ARG A 131 4.34 -2.18 -5.60
CA ARG A 131 3.17 -2.05 -4.70
C ARG A 131 2.12 -3.15 -4.93
N ARG A 132 1.80 -3.44 -6.20
CA ARG A 132 0.88 -4.53 -6.56
C ARG A 132 1.43 -5.90 -6.13
N SER A 133 2.73 -6.11 -6.21
CA SER A 133 3.37 -7.36 -5.76
C SER A 133 3.24 -7.57 -4.25
N LEU A 134 3.31 -6.50 -3.45
CA LEU A 134 3.12 -6.54 -2.00
C LEU A 134 1.69 -6.93 -1.63
N ALA A 135 0.70 -6.32 -2.29
CA ALA A 135 -0.71 -6.61 -2.04
C ALA A 135 -1.18 -7.96 -2.59
N LYS A 136 -0.46 -8.57 -3.54
CA LYS A 136 -0.86 -9.80 -4.23
C LYS A 136 -1.20 -10.95 -3.27
N LYS A 137 -0.37 -11.17 -2.24
CA LYS A 137 -0.61 -12.23 -1.25
C LYS A 137 -1.85 -11.94 -0.41
N TYR A 138 -2.06 -10.68 -0.03
CA TYR A 138 -3.27 -10.25 0.67
C TYR A 138 -4.53 -10.49 -0.17
N VAL A 139 -4.54 -10.08 -1.44
CA VAL A 139 -5.69 -10.32 -2.34
C VAL A 139 -5.97 -11.82 -2.50
N ARG A 140 -4.94 -12.65 -2.67
CA ARG A 140 -5.09 -14.13 -2.73
C ARG A 140 -5.70 -14.71 -1.46
N LEU A 141 -5.28 -14.23 -0.29
CA LEU A 141 -5.88 -14.61 0.98
C LEU A 141 -7.38 -14.25 1.00
N MET A 142 -7.77 -13.07 0.52
CA MET A 142 -9.19 -12.70 0.45
C MET A 142 -9.98 -13.58 -0.53
N GLY A 143 -9.37 -13.98 -1.64
CA GLY A 143 -9.97 -14.97 -2.56
C GLY A 143 -10.21 -16.32 -1.89
N PHE A 144 -9.27 -16.79 -1.08
CA PHE A 144 -9.46 -17.98 -0.25
C PHE A 144 -10.63 -17.81 0.74
N ASP A 145 -10.74 -16.65 1.41
CA ASP A 145 -11.85 -16.41 2.35
C ASP A 145 -13.21 -16.38 1.64
N MET A 146 -13.29 -15.79 0.45
CA MET A 146 -14.48 -15.82 -0.41
C MET A 146 -14.87 -17.27 -0.80
N TYR A 147 -13.87 -18.09 -1.16
CA TYR A 147 -14.09 -19.51 -1.44
C TYR A 147 -14.60 -20.26 -0.20
N MET A 148 -14.00 -20.03 0.97
CA MET A 148 -14.43 -20.69 2.19
C MET A 148 -15.86 -20.32 2.55
N HIS A 149 -16.22 -19.05 2.40
CA HIS A 149 -17.58 -18.58 2.58
C HIS A 149 -18.56 -19.21 1.59
N TYR A 150 -18.17 -19.37 0.32
CA TYR A 150 -18.97 -20.07 -0.70
C TYR A 150 -19.31 -21.50 -0.25
N VAL A 151 -18.28 -22.26 0.09
CA VAL A 151 -18.43 -23.66 0.52
C VAL A 151 -19.26 -23.77 1.80
N GLN A 152 -19.00 -22.94 2.80
CA GLN A 152 -19.76 -22.98 4.06
C GLN A 152 -21.23 -22.64 3.85
N THR A 153 -21.52 -21.64 3.02
CA THR A 153 -22.91 -21.24 2.69
C THR A 153 -23.67 -22.37 2.00
N LEU A 154 -23.05 -23.05 1.03
CA LEU A 154 -23.67 -24.18 0.34
C LEU A 154 -23.84 -25.40 1.25
N ASP A 155 -22.86 -25.72 2.11
CA ASP A 155 -22.98 -26.84 3.06
C ASP A 155 -24.14 -26.66 4.03
N ARG A 156 -24.31 -25.42 4.51
CA ARG A 156 -25.44 -25.02 5.35
C ARG A 156 -26.74 -25.07 4.58
N TYR A 157 -26.79 -24.52 3.37
CA TYR A 157 -27.98 -24.52 2.53
C TYR A 157 -28.51 -25.95 2.33
N PHE A 158 -27.66 -26.87 1.85
CA PHE A 158 -28.08 -28.24 1.61
C PHE A 158 -28.52 -28.95 2.90
N GLY A 159 -27.82 -28.71 4.01
CA GLY A 159 -28.21 -29.25 5.31
C GLY A 159 -29.59 -28.78 5.77
N PHE A 160 -29.86 -27.46 5.72
CA PHE A 160 -31.15 -26.93 6.12
C PHE A 160 -32.27 -27.33 5.17
N LYS A 161 -32.02 -27.32 3.86
CA LYS A 161 -33.01 -27.69 2.85
C LYS A 161 -33.44 -29.15 2.99
N ALA A 162 -32.48 -30.07 3.16
CA ALA A 162 -32.77 -31.49 3.41
C ALA A 162 -33.63 -31.67 4.67
N ASN A 163 -33.26 -31.01 5.78
CA ASN A 163 -34.01 -31.11 7.03
C ASN A 163 -35.44 -30.55 6.94
N ALA A 164 -35.62 -29.37 6.33
CA ALA A 164 -36.94 -28.77 6.15
C ALA A 164 -37.86 -29.66 5.30
N LEU A 165 -37.35 -30.18 4.18
CA LEU A 165 -38.09 -31.11 3.31
C LEU A 165 -38.44 -32.41 4.03
N ARG A 166 -37.51 -32.97 4.82
CA ARG A 166 -37.75 -34.17 5.62
C ARG A 166 -38.84 -33.95 6.68
N MET A 167 -38.79 -32.83 7.40
CA MET A 167 -39.80 -32.47 8.41
C MET A 167 -41.17 -32.27 7.78
N GLN A 168 -41.23 -31.54 6.67
CA GLN A 168 -42.49 -31.30 5.94
C GLN A 168 -43.04 -32.60 5.37
N GLY A 169 -42.19 -33.41 4.71
CA GLY A 169 -42.56 -34.71 4.16
C GLY A 169 -43.08 -35.69 5.22
N ASN A 170 -42.52 -35.66 6.45
CA ASN A 170 -43.02 -36.45 7.57
C ASN A 170 -44.36 -35.92 8.11
N ARG A 171 -44.50 -34.60 8.24
CA ARG A 171 -45.73 -33.95 8.74
C ARG A 171 -46.91 -34.17 7.79
N GLU A 172 -46.68 -34.05 6.49
CA GLU A 172 -47.70 -34.14 5.44
C GLU A 172 -47.84 -35.57 4.86
N ASN A 173 -47.01 -36.50 5.32
CA ASN A 173 -46.84 -37.83 4.73
C ASN A 173 -46.63 -37.80 3.20
N ASN A 174 -45.78 -36.88 2.74
CA ASN A 174 -45.52 -36.62 1.34
C ASN A 174 -44.21 -37.30 0.89
N ASP A 175 -44.33 -38.38 0.11
CA ASP A 175 -43.17 -39.16 -0.35
C ASP A 175 -42.26 -38.41 -1.34
N TYR A 176 -42.82 -37.47 -2.11
CA TYR A 176 -42.02 -36.61 -2.99
C TYR A 176 -41.06 -35.74 -2.18
N MET A 177 -41.51 -35.13 -1.08
CA MET A 177 -40.64 -34.32 -0.21
C MET A 177 -39.58 -35.16 0.50
N LYS A 178 -39.92 -36.39 0.92
CA LYS A 178 -38.94 -37.32 1.51
C LYS A 178 -37.86 -37.71 0.48
N ALA A 179 -38.25 -37.99 -0.76
CA ALA A 179 -37.31 -38.29 -1.84
C ALA A 179 -36.41 -37.09 -2.18
N GLU A 180 -36.99 -35.89 -2.24
CA GLU A 180 -36.23 -34.66 -2.47
C GLU A 180 -35.25 -34.38 -1.33
N ALA A 181 -35.64 -34.60 -0.06
CA ALA A 181 -34.74 -34.50 1.09
C ALA A 181 -33.54 -35.45 0.95
N ALA A 182 -33.79 -36.73 0.60
CA ALA A 182 -32.74 -37.72 0.39
C ALA A 182 -31.77 -37.32 -0.74
N ARG A 183 -32.26 -36.66 -1.81
CA ARG A 183 -31.43 -36.13 -2.88
C ARG A 183 -30.43 -35.08 -2.37
N TYR A 184 -30.86 -34.16 -1.51
CA TYR A 184 -29.95 -33.17 -0.92
C TYR A 184 -28.94 -33.79 0.05
N GLU A 185 -29.35 -34.83 0.79
CA GLU A 185 -28.41 -35.59 1.63
C GLU A 185 -27.33 -36.28 0.78
N GLU A 186 -27.70 -36.87 -0.36
CA GLU A 186 -26.76 -37.47 -1.30
C GLU A 186 -25.78 -36.43 -1.89
N ILE A 187 -26.27 -35.25 -2.26
CA ILE A 187 -25.43 -34.12 -2.68
C ILE A 187 -24.40 -33.83 -1.59
N LYS A 188 -24.84 -33.64 -0.35
CA LYS A 188 -23.93 -33.32 0.76
C LYS A 188 -22.91 -34.44 1.05
N GLN A 189 -23.32 -35.70 0.92
CA GLN A 189 -22.41 -36.84 1.13
C GLN A 189 -21.35 -36.96 0.04
N SER A 190 -21.74 -36.77 -1.22
CA SER A 190 -20.86 -36.89 -2.39
C SER A 190 -20.01 -35.64 -2.64
N TRP A 191 -20.47 -34.47 -2.18
CA TRP A 191 -19.77 -33.21 -2.35
C TRP A 191 -18.56 -33.11 -1.41
N LYS A 192 -17.37 -32.99 -1.99
CA LYS A 192 -16.07 -32.92 -1.30
C LYS A 192 -15.31 -31.66 -1.73
N PRO A 193 -15.70 -30.48 -1.25
CA PRO A 193 -14.95 -29.26 -1.54
C PRO A 193 -13.56 -29.33 -0.92
N ASN A 194 -12.59 -28.67 -1.56
CA ASN A 194 -11.22 -28.64 -1.08
C ASN A 194 -11.05 -27.62 0.05
N TYR A 195 -10.90 -28.09 1.29
CA TYR A 195 -10.66 -27.22 2.44
C TYR A 195 -9.18 -26.85 2.66
N ASN A 196 -8.26 -27.48 1.92
CA ASN A 196 -6.82 -27.29 2.10
C ASN A 196 -6.21 -26.34 1.04
N LEU A 197 -7.00 -25.37 0.56
CA LEU A 197 -6.53 -24.42 -0.46
C LEU A 197 -5.52 -23.41 0.06
N PHE A 198 -5.44 -23.23 1.38
CA PHE A 198 -4.46 -22.33 2.00
C PHE A 198 -3.02 -22.73 1.64
N SER A 199 -2.73 -24.04 1.54
CA SER A 199 -1.41 -24.54 1.13
C SER A 199 -1.04 -24.23 -0.33
N LYS A 200 -2.02 -23.84 -1.15
CA LYS A 200 -1.88 -23.58 -2.59
C LYS A 200 -2.16 -22.11 -2.95
N LEU A 201 -2.13 -21.19 -1.99
CA LEU A 201 -2.44 -19.76 -2.22
C LEU A 201 -1.69 -19.16 -3.41
N ASP A 202 -0.47 -19.62 -3.69
CA ASP A 202 0.34 -19.06 -4.77
C ASP A 202 -0.05 -19.50 -6.18
N THR A 203 -0.71 -20.65 -6.30
CA THR A 203 -1.20 -21.22 -7.57
C THR A 203 -2.72 -21.30 -7.64
N PHE A 204 -3.40 -20.74 -6.64
CA PHE A 204 -4.85 -20.74 -6.49
C PHE A 204 -5.53 -19.91 -7.59
N SER A 205 -6.54 -20.51 -8.23
CA SER A 205 -7.50 -19.83 -9.12
C SER A 205 -8.89 -19.94 -8.50
N LEU A 206 -9.46 -18.81 -8.09
CA LEU A 206 -10.80 -18.79 -7.49
C LEU A 206 -11.86 -19.34 -8.45
N GLU A 207 -11.74 -19.04 -9.75
CA GLU A 207 -12.67 -19.51 -10.78
C GLU A 207 -12.71 -21.03 -10.88
N GLU A 208 -11.54 -21.66 -10.99
CA GLU A 208 -11.41 -23.11 -11.10
C GLU A 208 -11.91 -23.79 -9.82
N GLU A 209 -11.53 -23.28 -8.66
CA GLU A 209 -11.91 -23.87 -7.37
C GLU A 209 -13.41 -23.72 -7.09
N LEU A 210 -14.03 -22.59 -7.44
CA LEU A 210 -15.49 -22.45 -7.35
C LEU A 210 -16.21 -23.38 -8.33
N ALA A 211 -15.70 -23.56 -9.55
CA ALA A 211 -16.27 -24.49 -10.51
C ALA A 211 -16.20 -25.94 -10.00
N LEU A 212 -15.06 -26.35 -9.44
CA LEU A 212 -14.88 -27.68 -8.83
C LEU A 212 -15.74 -27.88 -7.58
N ALA A 213 -15.91 -26.83 -6.77
CA ALA A 213 -16.74 -26.87 -5.57
C ALA A 213 -18.24 -26.76 -5.87
N THR A 214 -18.67 -26.66 -7.13
CA THR A 214 -20.11 -26.55 -7.47
C THR A 214 -20.72 -27.93 -7.77
N PRO A 215 -21.73 -28.40 -7.03
CA PRO A 215 -22.37 -29.70 -7.27
C PRO A 215 -23.33 -29.64 -8.48
N ALA A 216 -22.80 -29.62 -9.70
CA ALA A 216 -23.56 -29.32 -10.92
C ALA A 216 -24.61 -30.37 -11.34
N LYS A 217 -24.46 -31.65 -10.95
CA LYS A 217 -25.22 -32.77 -11.54
C LYS A 217 -26.57 -33.07 -10.88
N GLN A 218 -26.88 -32.49 -9.72
CA GLN A 218 -27.97 -32.96 -8.86
C GLN A 218 -28.93 -31.84 -8.41
N LEU A 219 -28.75 -30.62 -8.90
CA LEU A 219 -29.55 -29.45 -8.48
C LEU A 219 -30.75 -29.22 -9.40
N ASN A 220 -31.84 -28.69 -8.84
CA ASN A 220 -32.93 -28.14 -9.65
C ASN A 220 -32.49 -26.80 -10.30
N GLU A 221 -33.25 -26.32 -11.28
CA GLU A 221 -32.90 -25.10 -12.02
C GLU A 221 -32.88 -23.82 -11.16
N ALA A 222 -33.72 -23.75 -10.12
CA ALA A 222 -33.74 -22.61 -9.22
C ALA A 222 -32.44 -22.52 -8.39
N ASP A 223 -32.00 -23.64 -7.83
CA ASP A 223 -30.75 -23.71 -7.07
C ASP A 223 -29.54 -23.45 -7.95
N LYS A 224 -29.50 -24.05 -9.16
CA LYS A 224 -28.43 -23.79 -10.13
C LYS A 224 -28.31 -22.30 -10.39
N LYS A 225 -29.44 -21.62 -10.63
CA LYS A 225 -29.45 -20.17 -10.84
C LYS A 225 -28.92 -19.40 -9.63
N GLY A 226 -29.35 -19.75 -8.41
CA GLY A 226 -28.85 -19.13 -7.18
C GLY A 226 -27.33 -19.31 -7.00
N ILE A 227 -26.83 -20.51 -7.26
CA ILE A 227 -25.40 -20.81 -7.20
C ILE A 227 -24.60 -20.07 -8.27
N GLU A 228 -25.08 -20.01 -9.51
CA GLU A 228 -24.40 -19.27 -10.59
C GLU A 228 -24.34 -17.77 -10.31
N ILE A 229 -25.40 -17.18 -9.76
CA ILE A 229 -25.41 -15.79 -9.29
C ILE A 229 -24.34 -15.61 -8.19
N PHE A 230 -24.29 -16.54 -7.24
CA PHE A 230 -23.35 -16.46 -6.14
C PHE A 230 -21.90 -16.54 -6.62
N LYS A 231 -21.58 -17.54 -7.45
CA LYS A 231 -20.27 -17.72 -8.09
C LYS A 231 -19.87 -16.48 -8.88
N GLY A 232 -20.77 -15.96 -9.72
CA GLY A 232 -20.53 -14.77 -10.53
C GLY A 232 -20.22 -13.53 -9.69
N GLN A 233 -20.94 -13.33 -8.58
CA GLN A 233 -20.67 -12.22 -7.67
C GLN A 233 -19.28 -12.33 -7.04
N LEU A 234 -18.89 -13.50 -6.52
CA LEU A 234 -17.58 -13.70 -5.90
C LEU A 234 -16.43 -13.49 -6.89
N LEU A 235 -16.57 -14.01 -8.12
CA LEU A 235 -15.56 -13.83 -9.17
C LEU A 235 -15.41 -12.36 -9.56
N ARG A 236 -16.52 -11.62 -9.67
CA ARG A 236 -16.48 -10.18 -9.92
C ARG A 236 -15.75 -9.45 -8.80
N LEU A 237 -16.15 -9.65 -7.54
CA LEU A 237 -15.54 -8.99 -6.39
C LEU A 237 -14.04 -9.28 -6.28
N TYR A 238 -13.64 -10.53 -6.53
CA TYR A 238 -12.25 -10.94 -6.52
C TYR A 238 -11.44 -10.28 -7.65
N LYS A 239 -11.93 -10.36 -8.89
CA LYS A 239 -11.27 -9.77 -10.07
C LYS A 239 -11.08 -8.26 -9.93
N GLU A 240 -12.10 -7.56 -9.42
CA GLU A 240 -11.99 -6.12 -9.14
C GLU A 240 -10.94 -5.82 -8.06
N SER A 241 -10.82 -6.69 -7.06
CA SER A 241 -9.79 -6.58 -6.02
C SER A 241 -8.38 -6.85 -6.54
N GLU A 242 -8.23 -7.76 -7.51
CA GLU A 242 -6.95 -7.98 -8.22
C GLU A 242 -6.54 -6.78 -9.06
N VAL A 243 -7.50 -6.15 -9.75
CA VAL A 243 -7.25 -4.94 -10.55
C VAL A 243 -6.82 -3.78 -9.66
N ARG A 244 -7.47 -3.61 -8.51
CA ARG A 244 -7.14 -2.59 -7.50
C ARG A 244 -5.85 -2.87 -6.74
N ALA A 245 -5.40 -4.13 -6.70
CA ALA A 245 -4.35 -4.59 -5.79
C ALA A 245 -4.70 -4.34 -4.31
N GLY A 246 -5.92 -4.70 -3.92
CA GLY A 246 -6.51 -4.52 -2.60
C GLY A 246 -8.02 -4.74 -2.69
N LEU A 247 -8.71 -4.87 -1.56
CA LEU A 247 -10.17 -5.01 -1.58
C LEU A 247 -10.83 -3.75 -2.13
N THR A 248 -11.85 -3.93 -2.97
CA THR A 248 -12.81 -2.85 -3.22
C THR A 248 -13.68 -2.62 -1.99
N LYS A 249 -14.32 -1.44 -1.90
CA LYS A 249 -15.28 -1.15 -0.83
C LYS A 249 -16.40 -2.20 -0.78
N GLU A 250 -16.89 -2.63 -1.94
CA GLU A 250 -17.93 -3.65 -2.03
C GLU A 250 -17.42 -5.02 -1.53
N ALA A 251 -16.21 -5.43 -1.92
CA ALA A 251 -15.62 -6.68 -1.47
C ALA A 251 -15.37 -6.70 0.05
N ALA A 252 -14.91 -5.59 0.62
CA ALA A 252 -14.72 -5.45 2.06
C ALA A 252 -16.05 -5.55 2.83
N VAL A 253 -17.09 -4.81 2.38
CA VAL A 253 -18.43 -4.88 2.97
C VAL A 253 -19.01 -6.28 2.86
N TYR A 254 -18.80 -6.96 1.73
CA TYR A 254 -19.23 -8.33 1.51
C TYR A 254 -18.62 -9.27 2.57
N LEU A 255 -17.30 -9.22 2.76
CA LEU A 255 -16.62 -10.06 3.73
C LEU A 255 -17.11 -9.79 5.16
N ASP A 256 -17.30 -8.53 5.54
CA ASP A 256 -17.82 -8.19 6.87
C ASP A 256 -19.27 -8.63 7.09
N THR A 257 -20.10 -8.52 6.06
CA THR A 257 -21.53 -8.85 6.15
C THR A 257 -21.77 -10.35 6.23
N TYR A 258 -21.00 -11.15 5.48
CA TYR A 258 -21.32 -12.55 5.26
C TYR A 258 -20.37 -13.54 5.96
N ARG A 259 -19.29 -13.09 6.61
CA ARG A 259 -18.27 -13.99 7.21
C ARG A 259 -18.78 -14.97 8.28
N ASP A 260 -19.81 -14.62 9.04
CA ASP A 260 -20.29 -15.43 10.15
C ASP A 260 -21.52 -16.27 9.79
N THR A 261 -21.94 -17.12 10.73
CA THR A 261 -23.12 -17.98 10.59
C THR A 261 -24.39 -17.20 10.24
N GLY A 262 -24.59 -16.01 10.82
CA GLY A 262 -25.78 -15.19 10.58
C GLY A 262 -25.74 -14.55 9.19
N GLY A 263 -24.56 -14.10 8.77
CA GLY A 263 -24.28 -13.65 7.41
C GLY A 263 -24.53 -14.75 6.38
N GLN A 264 -24.03 -15.96 6.60
CA GLN A 264 -24.28 -17.12 5.75
C GLN A 264 -25.79 -17.42 5.65
N ASP A 265 -26.52 -17.40 6.77
CA ASP A 265 -27.97 -17.61 6.78
C ASP A 265 -28.72 -16.52 5.99
N LYS A 266 -28.33 -15.24 6.15
CA LYS A 266 -28.84 -14.12 5.35
C LYS A 266 -28.56 -14.35 3.86
N ARG A 267 -27.37 -14.85 3.52
CA ARG A 267 -26.98 -15.11 2.14
C ARG A 267 -27.81 -16.22 1.50
N ILE A 268 -28.13 -17.26 2.26
CA ILE A 268 -29.03 -18.34 1.82
C ILE A 268 -30.40 -17.78 1.45
N VAL A 269 -30.96 -16.88 2.27
CA VAL A 269 -32.24 -16.23 1.99
C VAL A 269 -32.18 -15.42 0.70
N GLU A 270 -31.14 -14.60 0.52
CA GLU A 270 -30.97 -13.76 -0.68
C GLU A 270 -30.85 -14.57 -1.98
N LEU A 271 -30.15 -15.70 -1.94
CA LEU A 271 -29.84 -16.51 -3.12
C LEU A 271 -30.94 -17.50 -3.48
N PHE A 272 -31.54 -18.13 -2.48
CA PHE A 272 -32.42 -19.29 -2.65
C PHE A 272 -33.86 -19.02 -2.22
N GLY A 273 -34.14 -17.85 -1.61
CA GLY A 273 -35.46 -17.56 -1.04
C GLY A 273 -35.85 -18.51 0.10
N PHE A 274 -34.88 -19.23 0.67
CA PHE A 274 -35.09 -20.25 1.68
C PHE A 274 -34.66 -19.70 3.05
N ASN A 275 -35.51 -19.82 4.06
CA ASN A 275 -35.21 -19.35 5.41
C ASN A 275 -34.65 -20.49 6.26
N PRO A 276 -33.37 -20.43 6.68
CA PRO A 276 -32.76 -21.45 7.54
C PRO A 276 -33.51 -21.75 8.84
N SER A 277 -34.33 -20.80 9.35
CA SER A 277 -35.13 -21.04 10.56
C SER A 277 -36.25 -22.07 10.36
N GLU A 278 -36.65 -22.36 9.11
CA GLU A 278 -37.67 -23.38 8.81
C GLU A 278 -37.12 -24.82 8.98
N GLY A 279 -35.80 -24.99 8.97
CA GLY A 279 -35.13 -26.28 9.09
C GLY A 279 -34.47 -26.54 10.46
N ARG A 280 -34.68 -25.66 11.44
CA ARG A 280 -34.21 -25.82 12.84
C ARG A 280 -35.33 -26.36 13.71
#